data_AF-V7GVK6-F1
#
_entry.id   AF-V7GVK6-F1
#
_cell.length_a   1.000
_cell.length_b   1.000
_cell.length_c   1.000
_cell.angle_alpha   90.00
_cell.angle_beta   90.00
_cell.angle_gamma   90.00
#
_symmetry.space_group_name_H-M   'P 1'
#
loop_
_entity.id
_entity.type
_entity.pdbx_description
1 polymer ?
#
loop_
_entity_poly.entity_id
_entity_poly.type
_entity_poly.pdbx_seq_one_letter_code
_entity_poly.pdbx_strand_id
1 'polypeptide(L)'
;MIFIPLPFVVALLLVILLVQMIRRNEADLRENMFFMLLMAAYALQSVLIGIRWGYEVRAIMPFQAVLATLIAPLAWIAFSGLARERSRHRLASLWPHLLPACLVALLLIFWREPVGPVIMLVFLCYGVTLLWLARVGPDGLAESRLDGVLRSYRALLVTTLAILASPVTDIIISLDLEWTGGAHSGAVIAAGNVLALLLLGGAAAVASETAPLDDDEDDGPQATPRATSEDSAVAAAVDALMQSKELYRDVDLNLGRIARRLGLSARQVSSAVNRIHGSSVSQYVNNQRIGEACRLLAASDEPITRIMFDAGFLSKSNFNREFLRVTGLSPKAWRLEHRPSKRNLAAMPLPGETK
;
A
#
# COMPACT_ATOMS: atom_id res chain seq x y z
N MET A 1 -18.22 18.34 -31.54
CA MET A 1 -16.99 17.75 -30.96
C MET A 1 -17.43 16.69 -29.96
N ILE A 2 -16.83 15.49 -29.96
CA ILE A 2 -17.17 14.46 -28.98
C ILE A 2 -16.65 14.94 -27.62
N PHE A 3 -17.56 15.32 -26.71
CA PHE A 3 -17.21 15.71 -25.36
C PHE A 3 -17.03 14.44 -24.51
N ILE A 4 -15.84 14.29 -23.91
CA ILE A 4 -15.51 13.18 -23.01
C ILE A 4 -15.34 13.74 -21.60
N PRO A 5 -16.30 13.51 -20.69
CA PRO A 5 -16.19 13.87 -19.28
C PRO A 5 -14.92 13.29 -18.62
N LEU A 6 -14.21 14.12 -17.84
CA LEU A 6 -13.04 13.71 -17.04
C LEU A 6 -13.27 12.43 -16.19
N PRO A 7 -14.44 12.20 -15.57
CA PRO A 7 -14.70 10.96 -14.85
C PRO A 7 -14.52 9.68 -15.69
N PHE A 8 -14.75 9.72 -17.01
CA PHE A 8 -14.50 8.53 -17.84
C PHE A 8 -13.01 8.21 -17.96
N VAL A 9 -12.14 9.22 -17.93
CA VAL A 9 -10.68 9.02 -17.92
C VAL A 9 -10.26 8.37 -16.60
N VAL A 10 -10.78 8.86 -15.47
CA VAL A 10 -10.54 8.26 -14.15
C VAL A 10 -11.02 6.80 -14.12
N ALA A 11 -12.24 6.54 -14.60
CA ALA A 11 -12.78 5.19 -14.69
C ALA A 11 -11.91 4.26 -15.54
N LEU A 12 -11.45 4.73 -16.71
CA LEU A 12 -10.58 3.95 -17.59
C LEU A 12 -9.25 3.59 -16.91
N LEU A 13 -8.62 4.54 -16.22
CA LEU A 13 -7.38 4.28 -15.47
C LEU A 13 -7.59 3.27 -14.35
N LEU A 14 -8.69 3.39 -13.59
CA LEU A 14 -9.03 2.43 -12.54
C LEU A 14 -9.29 1.02 -13.11
N VAL A 15 -9.94 0.91 -14.26
CA VAL A 15 -10.15 -0.37 -14.95
C VAL A 15 -8.83 -0.96 -15.43
N ILE A 16 -7.92 -0.15 -15.98
CA ILE A 16 -6.58 -0.61 -16.38
C ILE A 16 -5.83 -1.17 -15.17
N LEU A 17 -5.83 -0.45 -14.04
CA LEU A 17 -5.20 -0.91 -12.80
C LEU A 17 -5.84 -2.20 -12.27
N LEU A 18 -7.17 -2.31 -12.33
CA LEU A 18 -7.90 -3.51 -11.95
C LEU A 18 -7.50 -4.72 -12.82
N VAL A 19 -7.42 -4.55 -14.14
CA VAL A 19 -7.00 -5.61 -15.06
C VAL A 19 -5.54 -6.00 -14.83
N GLN A 20 -4.64 -5.02 -14.60
CA GLN A 20 -3.25 -5.29 -14.28
C GLN A 20 -3.13 -6.10 -12.98
N MET A 21 -3.92 -5.75 -11.97
CA MET A 21 -3.94 -6.43 -10.68
C MET A 21 -4.42 -7.89 -10.81
N ILE A 22 -5.48 -8.14 -11.59
CA ILE A 22 -5.98 -9.50 -11.87
C ILE A 22 -4.92 -10.33 -12.62
N ARG A 23 -4.27 -9.74 -13.64
CA ARG A 23 -3.26 -10.45 -14.46
C ARG A 23 -1.97 -10.76 -13.72
N ARG A 24 -1.58 -9.93 -12.74
CA ARG A 24 -0.32 -10.12 -12.01
C ARG A 24 -0.40 -11.21 -10.92
N ASN A 25 -1.59 -11.63 -10.51
CA ASN A 25 -1.72 -12.36 -9.24
C ASN A 25 -2.83 -13.43 -9.21
N GLU A 26 -2.77 -14.43 -10.09
CA GLU A 26 -3.75 -15.54 -10.15
C GLU A 26 -3.87 -16.31 -8.82
N ALA A 27 -2.79 -16.42 -8.04
CA ALA A 27 -2.77 -17.14 -6.75
C ALA A 27 -3.41 -16.36 -5.58
N ASP A 28 -3.42 -15.02 -5.62
CA ASP A 28 -3.85 -14.14 -4.51
C ASP A 28 -5.19 -13.42 -4.76
N LEU A 29 -5.95 -13.81 -5.79
CA LEU A 29 -7.22 -13.16 -6.13
C LEU A 29 -8.19 -13.06 -4.93
N ARG A 30 -8.15 -14.06 -4.03
CA ARG A 30 -8.96 -14.03 -2.79
C ARG A 30 -8.40 -13.09 -1.73
N GLU A 31 -7.08 -12.95 -1.63
CA GLU A 31 -6.44 -12.10 -0.63
C GLU A 31 -6.65 -10.63 -0.93
N ASN A 32 -6.70 -10.26 -2.22
CA ASN A 32 -6.92 -8.88 -2.64
C ASN A 32 -8.34 -8.58 -3.14
N MET A 33 -9.30 -9.47 -2.89
CA MET A 33 -10.67 -9.37 -3.39
C MET A 33 -11.33 -8.02 -3.06
N PHE A 34 -11.17 -7.54 -1.83
CA PHE A 34 -11.81 -6.30 -1.38
C PHE A 34 -11.21 -5.05 -2.01
N PHE A 35 -9.90 -5.05 -2.29
CA PHE A 35 -9.26 -3.97 -3.06
C PHE A 35 -9.78 -3.94 -4.51
N MET A 36 -9.98 -5.12 -5.12
CA MET A 36 -10.58 -5.21 -6.46
C MET A 36 -12.02 -4.69 -6.47
N LEU A 37 -12.83 -5.09 -5.48
CA LEU A 37 -14.21 -4.60 -5.34
C LEU A 37 -14.26 -3.09 -5.11
N LEU A 38 -13.36 -2.55 -4.29
CA LEU A 38 -13.23 -1.11 -4.05
C LEU A 38 -12.89 -0.36 -5.34
N MET A 39 -11.88 -0.82 -6.09
CA MET A 39 -11.51 -0.20 -7.37
C MET A 39 -12.64 -0.29 -8.40
N ALA A 40 -13.32 -1.43 -8.48
CA ALA A 40 -14.48 -1.59 -9.37
C ALA A 40 -15.63 -0.66 -8.98
N ALA A 41 -15.92 -0.50 -7.69
CA ALA A 41 -16.92 0.44 -7.19
C ALA A 41 -16.56 1.89 -7.52
N TYR A 42 -15.30 2.31 -7.35
CA TYR A 42 -14.84 3.64 -7.76
C TYR A 42 -14.91 3.87 -9.27
N ALA A 43 -14.53 2.87 -10.08
CA ALA A 43 -14.62 2.96 -11.52
C ALA A 43 -16.07 3.13 -11.98
N LEU A 44 -16.99 2.32 -11.44
CA LEU A 44 -18.41 2.42 -11.74
C LEU A 44 -18.98 3.76 -11.26
N GLN A 45 -18.63 4.21 -10.04
CA GLN A 45 -19.05 5.51 -9.52
C GLN A 45 -18.59 6.65 -10.43
N SER A 46 -17.35 6.58 -10.92
CA SER A 46 -16.80 7.59 -11.82
C SER A 46 -17.52 7.62 -13.18
N VAL A 47 -17.89 6.45 -13.73
CA VAL A 47 -18.76 6.37 -14.92
C VAL A 47 -20.12 7.04 -14.67
N LEU A 48 -20.76 6.76 -13.53
CA LEU A 48 -22.04 7.39 -13.19
C LEU A 48 -21.92 8.91 -13.05
N ILE A 49 -20.86 9.41 -12.41
CA ILE A 49 -20.59 10.85 -12.32
C ILE A 49 -20.44 11.45 -13.72
N GLY A 50 -19.71 10.78 -14.62
CA GLY A 50 -19.53 11.20 -16.01
C GLY A 50 -20.85 11.25 -16.79
N ILE A 51 -21.72 10.25 -16.62
CA ILE A 51 -23.05 10.22 -17.24
C ILE A 51 -23.94 11.36 -16.71
N ARG A 52 -23.94 11.59 -15.39
CA ARG A 52 -24.79 12.59 -14.75
C ARG A 52 -24.41 14.01 -15.16
N TRP A 53 -23.12 14.34 -15.10
CA TRP A 53 -22.64 15.71 -15.32
C TRP A 53 -22.24 15.97 -16.77
N GLY A 54 -21.88 14.94 -17.52
CA GLY A 54 -21.47 15.08 -18.91
C GLY A 54 -22.59 15.03 -19.92
N TYR A 55 -23.63 14.24 -19.64
CA TYR A 55 -24.79 14.06 -20.52
C TYR A 55 -26.11 14.46 -19.83
N GLU A 56 -26.04 15.06 -18.64
CA GLU A 56 -27.19 15.56 -17.88
C GLU A 56 -28.27 14.51 -17.56
N VAL A 57 -27.90 13.23 -17.56
CA VAL A 57 -28.84 12.14 -17.28
C VAL A 57 -29.11 12.06 -15.78
N ARG A 58 -30.21 12.67 -15.34
CA ARG A 58 -30.61 12.72 -13.92
C ARG A 58 -31.16 11.39 -13.38
N ALA A 59 -31.61 10.49 -14.26
CA ALA A 59 -32.24 9.23 -13.88
C ALA A 59 -31.31 8.27 -13.10
N ILE A 60 -29.99 8.45 -13.20
CA ILE A 60 -29.00 7.61 -12.53
C ILE A 60 -28.70 8.03 -11.08
N MET A 61 -29.20 9.18 -10.61
CA MET A 61 -28.91 9.69 -9.26
C MET A 61 -29.23 8.70 -8.12
N PRO A 62 -30.36 7.94 -8.13
CA PRO A 62 -30.64 6.96 -7.08
C PRO A 62 -29.59 5.84 -7.05
N PHE A 63 -29.18 5.34 -8.22
CA PHE A 63 -28.16 4.30 -8.32
C PHE A 63 -26.79 4.80 -7.88
N GLN A 64 -26.43 6.04 -8.25
CA GLN A 64 -25.21 6.70 -7.82
C GLN A 64 -25.15 6.87 -6.28
N ALA A 65 -26.26 7.24 -5.65
CA ALA A 65 -26.34 7.39 -4.20
C ALA A 65 -26.13 6.06 -3.46
N VAL A 66 -26.80 4.99 -3.91
CA VAL A 66 -26.63 3.65 -3.32
C VAL A 66 -25.19 3.15 -3.51
N LEU A 67 -24.63 3.26 -4.72
CA LEU A 67 -23.26 2.81 -4.98
C LEU A 67 -22.23 3.59 -4.15
N ALA A 68 -22.41 4.91 -3.99
CA ALA A 68 -21.51 5.74 -3.18
C ALA A 68 -21.36 5.22 -1.74
N THR A 69 -22.46 4.76 -1.14
CA THR A 69 -22.45 4.26 0.24
C THR A 69 -21.65 2.98 0.44
N LEU A 70 -21.31 2.26 -0.62
CA LEU A 70 -20.49 1.05 -0.57
C LEU A 70 -18.99 1.36 -0.56
N ILE A 71 -18.59 2.54 -1.03
CA ILE A 71 -17.17 2.91 -1.19
C ILE A 71 -16.45 2.93 0.16
N ALA A 72 -16.96 3.69 1.14
CA ALA A 72 -16.31 3.85 2.43
C ALA A 72 -16.25 2.54 3.26
N PRO A 73 -17.32 1.71 3.31
CA PRO A 73 -17.23 0.38 3.91
C PRO A 73 -16.24 -0.56 3.20
N LEU A 74 -16.22 -0.58 1.86
CA LEU A 74 -15.27 -1.41 1.10
C LEU A 74 -13.83 -1.00 1.38
N ALA A 75 -13.55 0.30 1.50
CA ALA A 75 -12.23 0.80 1.89
C ALA A 75 -11.84 0.33 3.29
N TRP A 76 -12.74 0.46 4.27
CA TRP A 76 -12.53 -0.06 5.61
C TRP A 76 -12.22 -1.55 5.62
N ILE A 77 -13.00 -2.36 4.90
CA ILE A 77 -12.79 -3.80 4.81
C ILE A 77 -11.43 -4.12 4.18
N ALA A 78 -11.08 -3.46 3.07
CA ALA A 78 -9.83 -3.67 2.37
C ALA A 78 -8.60 -3.41 3.28
N PHE A 79 -8.60 -2.31 4.03
CA PHE A 79 -7.47 -1.96 4.90
C PHE A 79 -7.51 -2.66 6.27
N SER A 80 -8.67 -2.90 6.86
CA SER A 80 -8.78 -3.62 8.14
C SER A 80 -8.33 -5.07 8.04
N GLY A 81 -8.45 -5.69 6.85
CA GLY A 81 -7.89 -7.00 6.55
C GLY A 81 -6.37 -7.06 6.66
N LEU A 82 -5.67 -5.95 6.38
CA LEU A 82 -4.20 -5.87 6.50
C LEU A 82 -3.73 -5.76 7.96
N ALA A 83 -4.60 -5.28 8.87
CA ALA A 83 -4.24 -5.01 10.25
C ALA A 83 -4.58 -6.12 11.26
N ARG A 84 -5.58 -6.96 10.96
CA ARG A 84 -6.09 -7.95 11.92
C ARG A 84 -5.55 -9.36 11.62
N GLU A 85 -4.74 -9.90 12.54
CA GLU A 85 -4.09 -11.23 12.53
C GLU A 85 -4.99 -12.45 12.24
N ARG A 86 -6.31 -12.28 12.17
CA ARG A 86 -7.27 -13.41 12.11
C ARG A 86 -8.44 -13.26 11.15
N SER A 87 -8.60 -12.12 10.48
CA SER A 87 -9.82 -11.93 9.70
C SER A 87 -9.59 -12.19 8.22
N ARG A 88 -9.59 -13.48 7.84
CA ARG A 88 -10.10 -13.84 6.52
C ARG A 88 -11.58 -13.47 6.52
N HIS A 89 -11.90 -12.21 6.20
CA HIS A 89 -13.27 -11.74 6.04
C HIS A 89 -13.94 -12.69 5.03
N ARG A 90 -14.76 -13.62 5.52
CA ARG A 90 -15.65 -14.39 4.64
C ARG A 90 -16.63 -13.37 4.04
N LEU A 91 -17.14 -13.61 2.83
CA LEU A 91 -18.22 -12.78 2.27
C LEU A 91 -19.37 -12.53 3.25
N ALA A 92 -19.61 -13.48 4.17
CA ALA A 92 -20.56 -13.32 5.26
C ALA A 92 -20.29 -12.09 6.15
N SER A 93 -19.05 -11.65 6.40
CA SER A 93 -18.79 -10.46 7.23
C SER A 93 -19.16 -9.14 6.54
N LEU A 94 -19.59 -9.16 5.28
CA LEU A 94 -20.01 -7.97 4.54
C LEU A 94 -21.43 -7.51 4.88
N TRP A 95 -22.27 -8.39 5.43
CA TRP A 95 -23.69 -8.08 5.65
C TRP A 95 -23.94 -6.79 6.46
N PRO A 96 -23.19 -6.47 7.54
CA PRO A 96 -23.42 -5.24 8.29
C PRO A 96 -23.04 -3.99 7.48
N HIS A 97 -22.08 -4.14 6.58
CA HIS A 97 -21.57 -3.08 5.73
C HIS A 97 -22.47 -2.78 4.52
N LEU A 98 -23.48 -3.62 4.27
CA LEU A 98 -24.55 -3.36 3.30
C LEU A 98 -25.72 -2.57 3.90
N LEU A 99 -25.85 -2.52 5.24
CA LEU A 99 -26.93 -1.79 5.91
C LEU A 99 -27.03 -0.32 5.50
N PRO A 100 -25.92 0.45 5.36
CA PRO A 100 -26.00 1.84 4.90
C PRO A 100 -26.59 1.96 3.49
N ALA A 101 -26.24 1.05 2.58
CA ALA A 101 -26.76 1.04 1.22
C ALA A 101 -28.26 0.69 1.18
N CYS A 102 -28.67 -0.30 1.98
CA CYS A 102 -30.08 -0.63 2.15
C CYS A 102 -30.88 0.52 2.76
N LEU A 103 -30.33 1.21 3.76
CA LEU A 103 -30.94 2.39 4.37
C LEU A 103 -31.12 3.51 3.35
N VAL A 104 -30.09 3.84 2.57
CA VAL A 104 -30.18 4.88 1.54
C VAL A 104 -31.17 4.49 0.44
N ALA A 105 -31.20 3.22 0.02
CA ALA A 105 -32.20 2.73 -0.93
C ALA A 105 -33.64 2.89 -0.41
N LEU A 106 -33.86 2.61 0.88
CA LEU A 106 -35.14 2.79 1.54
C LEU A 106 -35.52 4.28 1.65
N LEU A 107 -34.59 5.13 2.06
CA LEU A 107 -34.79 6.59 2.11
C LEU A 107 -35.12 7.17 0.72
N LEU A 108 -34.47 6.70 -0.35
CA LEU A 108 -34.80 7.15 -1.71
C LEU A 108 -36.26 6.88 -2.13
N ILE A 109 -36.87 5.84 -1.56
CA ILE A 109 -38.27 5.46 -1.81
C ILE A 109 -39.23 6.24 -0.90
N PHE A 110 -38.96 6.30 0.40
CA PHE A 110 -39.91 6.82 1.39
C PHE A 110 -39.64 8.27 1.83
N TRP A 111 -38.37 8.70 1.88
CA TRP A 111 -37.97 10.00 2.39
C TRP A 111 -36.61 10.47 1.83
N ARG A 112 -36.64 11.28 0.78
CA ARG A 112 -35.44 11.67 0.00
C ARG A 112 -34.57 12.75 0.65
N GLU A 113 -35.16 13.67 1.41
CA GLU A 113 -34.46 14.77 2.08
C GLU A 113 -33.21 14.35 2.87
N PRO A 114 -33.26 13.34 3.77
CA PRO A 114 -32.10 12.97 4.59
C PRO A 114 -30.99 12.20 3.83
N VAL A 115 -31.16 11.87 2.55
CA VAL A 115 -30.20 11.00 1.83
C VAL A 115 -28.80 11.59 1.80
N GLY A 116 -28.65 12.89 1.50
CA GLY A 116 -27.34 13.56 1.47
C GLY A 116 -26.62 13.50 2.83
N PRO A 117 -27.24 14.00 3.92
CA PRO A 117 -26.67 13.93 5.27
C PRO A 117 -26.33 12.50 5.73
N VAL A 118 -27.16 11.51 5.38
CA VAL A 118 -26.90 10.09 5.72
C VAL A 118 -25.65 9.57 5.00
N ILE A 119 -25.48 9.88 3.70
CA ILE A 119 -24.26 9.50 2.96
C ILE A 119 -23.03 10.17 3.58
N MET A 120 -23.10 11.47 3.89
CA MET A 120 -22.00 12.19 4.54
C MET A 120 -21.63 11.54 5.88
N LEU A 121 -22.62 11.17 6.72
CA LEU A 121 -22.40 10.50 7.99
C LEU A 121 -21.71 9.15 7.82
N VAL A 122 -22.12 8.35 6.81
CA VAL A 122 -21.46 7.07 6.49
C VAL A 122 -19.99 7.30 6.17
N PHE A 123 -19.67 8.26 5.30
CA PHE A 123 -18.29 8.58 4.95
C PHE A 123 -17.48 9.07 6.16
N LEU A 124 -18.06 9.91 7.01
CA LEU A 124 -17.40 10.37 8.25
C LEU A 124 -17.13 9.21 9.21
N CYS A 125 -18.11 8.35 9.48
CA CYS A 125 -17.95 7.20 10.36
C CYS A 125 -16.82 6.28 9.88
N TYR A 126 -16.84 5.88 8.61
CA TYR A 126 -15.79 5.01 8.07
C TYR A 126 -14.44 5.72 7.94
N GLY A 127 -14.43 7.00 7.59
CA GLY A 127 -13.21 7.82 7.55
C GLY A 127 -12.55 7.93 8.93
N VAL A 128 -13.31 8.15 10.00
CA VAL A 128 -12.79 8.16 11.37
C VAL A 128 -12.26 6.79 11.78
N THR A 129 -12.93 5.70 11.41
CA THR A 129 -12.41 4.35 11.70
C THR A 129 -11.11 4.06 10.97
N LEU A 130 -10.99 4.44 9.69
CA LEU A 130 -9.75 4.31 8.92
C LEU A 130 -8.63 5.18 9.49
N LEU A 131 -8.94 6.40 9.94
CA LEU A 131 -7.97 7.25 10.62
C LEU A 131 -7.51 6.63 11.94
N TRP A 132 -8.42 6.03 12.71
CA TRP A 132 -8.08 5.31 13.93
C TRP A 132 -7.18 4.10 13.64
N LEU A 133 -7.43 3.38 12.55
CA LEU A 133 -6.55 2.30 12.08
C LEU A 133 -5.17 2.82 11.70
N ALA A 134 -5.10 3.96 11.00
CA ALA A 134 -3.84 4.58 10.60
C ALA A 134 -2.98 5.01 11.81
N ARG A 135 -3.57 5.32 12.98
CA ARG A 135 -2.81 5.71 14.17
C ARG A 135 -1.90 4.61 14.72
N VAL A 136 -2.12 3.35 14.36
CA VAL A 136 -1.25 2.23 14.79
C VAL A 136 0.09 2.25 14.04
N GLY A 137 0.18 3.00 12.94
CA GLY A 137 1.37 3.11 12.11
C GLY A 137 1.59 1.89 11.20
N PRO A 138 2.72 1.86 10.47
CA PRO A 138 3.03 0.81 9.50
C PRO A 138 3.06 -0.60 10.12
N ASP A 139 3.61 -0.73 11.34
CA ASP A 139 3.69 -2.00 12.07
C ASP A 139 2.33 -2.59 12.44
N GLY A 140 1.29 -1.75 12.48
CA GLY A 140 -0.09 -2.19 12.68
C GLY A 140 -0.65 -3.01 11.53
N LEU A 141 -0.05 -2.94 10.34
CA LEU A 141 -0.46 -3.68 9.15
C LEU A 141 0.24 -5.05 9.08
N ALA A 142 0.09 -5.84 10.14
CA ALA A 142 0.86 -7.07 10.35
C ALA A 142 0.74 -8.12 9.23
N GLU A 143 -0.37 -8.12 8.47
CA GLU A 143 -0.55 -9.03 7.35
C GLU A 143 -0.01 -8.49 6.01
N SER A 144 0.37 -7.21 5.95
CA SER A 144 1.01 -6.64 4.76
C SER A 144 2.43 -7.21 4.61
N ARG A 145 2.81 -7.54 3.35
CA ARG A 145 4.16 -8.02 3.02
C ARG A 145 5.21 -7.00 3.45
N LEU A 146 6.33 -7.47 4.01
CA LEU A 146 7.40 -6.60 4.53
C LEU A 146 7.91 -5.56 3.50
N ASP A 147 8.01 -5.95 2.22
CA ASP A 147 8.44 -5.09 1.09
C ASP A 147 7.41 -4.01 0.68
N GLY A 148 6.19 -4.09 1.20
CA GLY A 148 5.05 -3.29 0.78
C GLY A 148 4.32 -2.56 1.91
N VAL A 149 4.75 -2.73 3.17
CA VAL A 149 4.05 -2.18 4.34
C VAL A 149 3.92 -0.65 4.24
N LEU A 150 5.00 0.06 3.94
CA LEU A 150 4.98 1.53 3.85
C LEU A 150 4.08 2.03 2.71
N ARG A 151 4.09 1.34 1.55
CA ARG A 151 3.17 1.66 0.44
C ARG A 151 1.72 1.42 0.82
N SER A 152 1.44 0.32 1.53
CA SER A 152 0.10 0.01 2.04
C SER A 152 -0.36 1.06 3.05
N TYR A 153 0.54 1.52 3.92
CA TYR A 153 0.28 2.57 4.90
C TYR A 153 0.03 3.94 4.25
N ARG A 154 0.86 4.35 3.28
CA ARG A 154 0.64 5.57 2.48
C ARG A 154 -0.70 5.51 1.73
N ALA A 155 -1.04 4.36 1.16
CA ALA A 155 -2.34 4.15 0.51
C ALA A 155 -3.52 4.26 1.50
N LEU A 156 -3.37 3.75 2.73
CA LEU A 156 -4.35 3.92 3.80
C LEU A 156 -4.55 5.41 4.14
N LEU A 157 -3.47 6.17 4.29
CA LEU A 157 -3.54 7.62 4.59
C LEU A 157 -4.25 8.39 3.47
N VAL A 158 -3.85 8.17 2.21
CA VAL A 158 -4.47 8.83 1.05
C VAL A 158 -5.96 8.46 0.94
N THR A 159 -6.31 7.19 1.14
CA THR A 159 -7.71 6.74 1.10
C THR A 159 -8.53 7.36 2.24
N THR A 160 -7.94 7.43 3.44
CA THR A 160 -8.57 8.06 4.61
C THR A 160 -8.83 9.53 4.36
N LEU A 161 -7.84 10.27 3.85
CA LEU A 161 -7.97 11.67 3.50
C LEU A 161 -9.03 11.89 2.42
N ALA A 162 -9.04 11.06 1.38
CA ALA A 162 -10.03 11.14 0.30
C ALA A 162 -11.46 10.89 0.80
N ILE A 163 -11.66 9.90 1.68
CA ILE A 163 -12.97 9.61 2.29
C ILE A 163 -13.44 10.77 3.17
N LEU A 164 -12.55 11.36 3.97
CA LEU A 164 -12.88 12.50 4.84
C LEU A 164 -13.09 13.81 4.08
N ALA A 165 -12.46 13.98 2.91
CA ALA A 165 -12.67 15.13 2.04
C ALA A 165 -14.03 15.11 1.31
N SER A 166 -14.64 13.93 1.13
CA SER A 166 -15.91 13.79 0.41
C SER A 166 -17.07 14.55 1.07
N PRO A 167 -17.36 14.39 2.38
CA PRO A 167 -18.39 15.19 3.05
C PRO A 167 -18.16 16.70 2.94
N VAL A 168 -16.90 17.15 2.99
CA VAL A 168 -16.55 18.58 2.85
C VAL A 168 -16.91 19.08 1.45
N THR A 169 -16.62 18.27 0.43
CA THR A 169 -16.95 18.58 -0.97
C THR A 169 -18.46 18.64 -1.17
N ASP A 170 -19.21 17.70 -0.58
CA ASP A 170 -20.66 17.68 -0.67
C ASP A 170 -21.30 18.90 0.02
N ILE A 171 -20.75 19.34 1.16
CA ILE A 171 -21.18 20.58 1.84
C ILE A 171 -20.92 21.80 0.95
N ILE A 172 -19.74 21.91 0.33
CA ILE A 172 -19.40 23.01 -0.59
C ILE A 172 -20.37 23.04 -1.77
N ILE A 173 -20.68 21.89 -2.37
CA ILE A 173 -21.64 21.80 -3.49
C ILE A 173 -23.05 22.20 -3.03
N SER A 174 -23.47 21.77 -1.84
CA SER A 174 -24.79 22.13 -1.28
C SER A 174 -24.92 23.64 -1.10
N LEU A 175 -23.90 24.28 -0.52
CA LEU A 175 -23.86 25.74 -0.33
C LEU A 175 -23.83 26.49 -1.66
N ASP A 176 -23.09 26.00 -2.66
CA ASP A 176 -23.05 26.59 -4.00
C ASP A 176 -24.42 26.49 -4.71
N LEU A 177 -25.13 25.38 -4.56
CA LEU A 177 -26.49 25.22 -5.09
C LEU A 177 -27.47 26.21 -4.44
N GLU A 178 -27.36 26.43 -3.13
CA GLU A 178 -28.23 27.36 -2.39
C GLU A 178 -27.92 28.83 -2.71
N TRP A 179 -26.65 29.21 -2.80
CA TRP A 179 -26.25 30.62 -2.92
C TRP A 179 -26.09 31.11 -4.37
N THR A 180 -25.65 30.24 -5.28
CA THR A 180 -25.32 30.64 -6.67
C THR A 180 -26.14 29.89 -7.71
N GLY A 181 -27.02 28.97 -7.29
CA GLY A 181 -27.72 28.07 -8.20
C GLY A 181 -26.83 26.99 -8.82
N GLY A 182 -25.66 26.72 -8.24
CA GLY A 182 -24.74 25.67 -8.70
C GLY A 182 -23.71 26.12 -9.72
N ALA A 183 -23.42 27.43 -9.81
CA ALA A 183 -22.54 27.99 -10.83
C ALA A 183 -21.09 27.42 -10.76
N HIS A 184 -20.63 27.00 -9.58
CA HIS A 184 -19.25 26.51 -9.37
C HIS A 184 -19.17 25.01 -9.13
N SER A 185 -20.29 24.32 -8.94
CA SER A 185 -20.37 22.89 -8.62
C SER A 185 -19.62 22.02 -9.65
N GLY A 186 -19.72 22.36 -10.94
CA GLY A 186 -18.97 21.68 -12.00
C GLY A 186 -17.44 21.84 -11.87
N ALA A 187 -16.97 23.02 -11.47
CA ALA A 187 -15.55 23.29 -11.26
C ALA A 187 -14.99 22.53 -10.04
N VAL A 188 -15.76 22.45 -8.95
CA VAL A 188 -15.42 21.66 -7.76
C VAL A 188 -15.24 20.18 -8.12
N ILE A 189 -16.16 19.63 -8.91
CA ILE A 189 -16.08 18.23 -9.39
C ILE A 189 -14.87 18.04 -10.32
N ALA A 190 -14.60 18.98 -11.22
CA ALA A 190 -13.45 18.92 -12.10
C ALA A 190 -12.13 18.94 -11.29
N ALA A 191 -12.01 19.81 -10.29
CA ALA A 191 -10.84 19.87 -9.40
C ALA A 191 -10.62 18.55 -8.65
N GLY A 192 -11.69 17.94 -8.12
CA GLY A 192 -11.62 16.63 -7.49
C GLY A 192 -11.13 15.53 -8.43
N ASN A 193 -11.60 15.52 -9.70
CA ASN A 193 -11.12 14.55 -10.70
C ASN A 193 -9.66 14.80 -11.10
N VAL A 194 -9.23 16.05 -11.24
CA VAL A 194 -7.82 16.38 -11.51
C VAL A 194 -6.93 15.89 -10.37
N LEU A 195 -7.33 16.11 -9.11
CA LEU A 195 -6.61 15.58 -7.97
C LEU A 195 -6.53 14.04 -8.02
N ALA A 196 -7.64 13.37 -8.33
CA ALA A 196 -7.65 11.91 -8.47
C ALA A 196 -6.71 11.43 -9.59
N LEU A 197 -6.67 12.13 -10.73
CA LEU A 197 -5.75 11.83 -11.83
C LEU A 197 -4.28 12.05 -11.44
N LEU A 198 -3.97 13.10 -10.69
CA LEU A 198 -2.63 13.36 -10.18
C LEU A 198 -2.19 12.28 -9.19
N LEU A 199 -3.09 11.84 -8.30
CA LEU A 199 -2.80 10.75 -7.36
C LEU A 199 -2.59 9.41 -8.08
N LEU A 200 -3.45 9.08 -9.06
CA LEU A 200 -3.32 7.86 -9.87
C LEU A 200 -2.05 7.90 -10.73
N GLY A 201 -1.75 9.05 -11.35
CA GLY A 201 -0.56 9.27 -12.16
C GLY A 201 0.72 9.19 -11.33
N GLY A 202 0.74 9.81 -10.15
CA GLY A 202 1.85 9.72 -9.20
C GLY A 202 2.04 8.29 -8.69
N ALA A 203 0.97 7.58 -8.33
CA ALA A 203 1.04 6.18 -7.93
C ALA A 203 1.57 5.28 -9.06
N ALA A 204 1.14 5.51 -10.30
CA ALA A 204 1.63 4.79 -11.48
C ALA A 204 3.10 5.13 -11.80
N ALA A 205 3.50 6.40 -11.65
CA ALA A 205 4.87 6.85 -11.83
C ALA A 205 5.80 6.21 -10.78
N VAL A 206 5.42 6.22 -9.50
CA VAL A 206 6.17 5.53 -8.43
C VAL A 206 6.22 4.01 -8.66
N ALA A 207 5.16 3.42 -9.22
CA ALA A 207 5.16 2.02 -9.60
C ALA A 207 6.05 1.72 -10.82
N SER A 208 6.35 2.73 -11.64
CA SER A 208 7.14 2.63 -12.87
C SER A 208 8.60 3.07 -12.69
N GLU A 209 8.89 4.00 -11.77
CA GLU A 209 10.21 4.58 -11.57
C GLU A 209 11.06 3.76 -10.60
N THR A 210 12.15 3.25 -11.15
CA THR A 210 13.30 2.67 -10.46
C THR A 210 14.24 3.76 -9.94
N ALA A 211 13.74 4.73 -9.17
CA ALA A 211 14.57 5.73 -8.50
C ALA A 211 14.60 5.45 -6.99
N PRO A 212 15.79 5.41 -6.35
CA PRO A 212 15.89 5.38 -4.91
C PRO A 212 15.38 6.74 -4.40
N LEU A 213 14.20 6.74 -3.77
CA LEU A 213 13.81 7.86 -2.93
C LEU A 213 14.68 7.75 -1.68
N ASP A 214 15.53 8.78 -1.49
CA ASP A 214 16.13 9.15 -0.21
C ASP A 214 15.00 9.56 0.75
N ASP A 215 14.24 8.57 1.22
CA ASP A 215 13.46 8.70 2.44
C ASP A 215 14.36 8.12 3.55
N ASP A 216 15.34 8.91 3.99
CA ASP A 216 15.78 8.88 5.38
C ASP A 216 14.58 9.34 6.24
N GLU A 217 13.54 8.52 6.31
CA GLU A 217 12.77 8.44 7.56
C GLU A 217 13.68 7.70 8.54
N ASP A 218 14.65 8.46 9.03
CA ASP A 218 15.21 8.34 10.37
C ASP A 218 14.00 8.21 11.30
N ASP A 219 13.64 6.96 11.63
CA ASP A 219 13.00 6.64 12.89
C ASP A 219 14.02 7.04 13.97
N GLY A 220 14.21 8.36 14.13
CA GLY A 220 15.10 8.94 15.11
C GLY A 220 14.74 8.31 16.45
N PRO A 221 15.73 8.01 17.31
CA PRO A 221 15.58 7.12 18.45
C PRO A 221 14.34 7.50 19.26
N GLN A 222 13.25 6.76 19.05
CA GLN A 222 12.09 6.87 19.92
C GLN A 222 12.61 6.50 21.31
N ALA A 223 12.33 7.35 22.29
CA ALA A 223 12.68 7.08 23.69
C ALA A 223 11.84 5.90 24.18
N THR A 224 12.23 4.69 23.79
CA THR A 224 11.60 3.44 24.19
C THR A 224 11.97 3.12 25.64
N PRO A 225 11.05 2.58 26.45
CA PRO A 225 11.38 2.03 27.76
C PRO A 225 12.55 1.03 27.64
N ARG A 226 13.40 0.95 28.67
CA ARG A 226 14.55 0.02 28.71
C ARG A 226 14.13 -1.38 28.25
N ALA A 227 14.86 -1.94 27.29
CA ALA A 227 14.66 -3.30 26.81
C ALA A 227 14.62 -4.29 27.99
N THR A 228 13.60 -5.13 28.03
CA THR A 228 13.45 -6.16 29.06
C THR A 228 14.18 -7.44 28.64
N SER A 229 14.42 -8.34 29.60
CA SER A 229 14.93 -9.68 29.30
C SER A 229 13.98 -10.48 28.38
N GLU A 230 12.67 -10.22 28.48
CA GLU A 230 11.66 -10.78 27.57
C GLU A 230 11.84 -10.24 26.15
N ASP A 231 12.06 -8.94 25.96
CA ASP A 231 12.31 -8.35 24.63
C ASP A 231 13.56 -8.97 23.99
N SER A 232 14.63 -9.18 24.76
CA SER A 232 15.84 -9.85 24.28
C SER A 232 15.59 -11.31 23.88
N ALA A 233 14.77 -12.05 24.64
CA ALA A 233 14.43 -13.43 24.31
C ALA A 233 13.59 -13.52 23.02
N VAL A 234 12.64 -12.58 22.83
CA VAL A 234 11.84 -12.50 21.62
C VAL A 234 12.70 -12.15 20.41
N ALA A 235 13.59 -11.16 20.52
CA ALA A 235 14.50 -10.79 19.42
C ALA A 235 15.44 -11.95 19.05
N ALA A 236 16.01 -12.65 20.03
CA ALA A 236 16.84 -13.83 19.79
C ALA A 236 16.05 -14.98 19.10
N ALA A 237 14.76 -15.15 19.44
CA ALA A 237 13.90 -16.11 18.77
C ALA A 237 13.61 -15.72 17.31
N VAL A 238 13.46 -14.41 17.03
CA VAL A 238 13.36 -13.89 15.65
C VAL A 238 14.66 -14.16 14.87
N ASP A 239 15.82 -13.88 15.46
CA ASP A 239 17.14 -14.14 14.86
C ASP A 239 17.29 -15.62 14.48
N ALA A 240 16.99 -16.53 15.43
CA ALA A 240 17.06 -17.96 15.22
C ALA A 240 16.06 -18.43 14.13
N LEU A 241 14.87 -17.83 14.06
CA LEU A 241 13.88 -18.13 13.04
C LEU A 241 14.34 -17.70 11.64
N MET A 242 15.04 -16.56 11.52
CA MET A 242 15.58 -16.10 10.24
C MET A 242 16.72 -17.00 9.74
N GLN A 243 17.58 -17.47 10.65
CA GLN A 243 18.74 -18.31 10.30
C GLN A 243 18.35 -19.77 10.00
N SER A 244 17.43 -20.35 10.76
CA SER A 244 17.13 -21.81 10.70
C SER A 244 16.43 -22.27 9.42
N LYS A 245 15.87 -21.37 8.60
CA LYS A 245 15.09 -21.70 7.40
C LYS A 245 15.28 -20.74 6.23
N GLU A 246 16.31 -19.90 6.27
CA GLU A 246 16.47 -18.77 5.35
C GLU A 246 15.14 -18.01 5.14
N LEU A 247 14.37 -17.83 6.23
CA LEU A 247 12.99 -17.37 6.14
C LEU A 247 12.90 -15.97 5.53
N TYR A 248 13.97 -15.19 5.63
CA TYR A 248 14.11 -13.91 4.97
C TYR A 248 13.92 -14.02 3.43
N ARG A 249 14.14 -15.17 2.80
CA ARG A 249 13.92 -15.39 1.35
C ARG A 249 12.45 -15.54 0.96
N ASP A 250 11.55 -15.80 1.93
CA ASP A 250 10.11 -15.89 1.67
C ASP A 250 9.57 -14.50 1.27
N VAL A 251 9.19 -14.37 -0.01
CA VAL A 251 8.66 -13.13 -0.61
C VAL A 251 7.30 -12.73 -0.04
N ASP A 252 6.57 -13.68 0.57
CA ASP A 252 5.28 -13.47 1.21
C ASP A 252 5.39 -13.31 2.73
N LEU A 253 6.62 -13.14 3.24
CA LEU A 253 6.82 -12.92 4.67
C LEU A 253 6.16 -11.61 5.10
N ASN A 254 5.41 -11.69 6.19
CA ASN A 254 4.78 -10.58 6.88
C ASN A 254 4.97 -10.74 8.40
N LEU A 255 4.74 -9.67 9.15
CA LEU A 255 4.90 -9.66 10.61
C LEU A 255 3.99 -10.70 11.29
N GLY A 256 2.76 -10.86 10.79
CA GLY A 256 1.80 -11.85 11.29
C GLY A 256 2.30 -13.30 11.15
N ARG A 257 3.00 -13.63 10.06
CA ARG A 257 3.62 -14.96 9.84
C ARG A 257 4.75 -15.21 10.84
N ILE A 258 5.59 -14.20 11.10
CA ILE A 258 6.67 -14.29 12.10
C ILE A 258 6.06 -14.52 13.48
N ALA A 259 5.10 -13.69 13.87
CA ALA A 259 4.39 -13.79 15.14
C ALA A 259 3.74 -15.16 15.35
N ARG A 260 3.04 -15.68 14.34
CA ARG A 260 2.43 -17.02 14.36
C ARG A 260 3.44 -18.14 14.55
N ARG A 261 4.60 -18.07 13.89
CA ARG A 261 5.65 -19.09 14.03
C ARG A 261 6.28 -19.10 15.41
N LEU A 262 6.31 -17.94 16.07
CA LEU A 262 6.83 -17.78 17.43
C LEU A 262 5.77 -17.97 18.52
N GLY A 263 4.47 -18.08 18.16
CA GLY A 263 3.38 -18.15 19.13
C GLY A 263 3.14 -16.84 19.90
N LEU A 264 3.57 -15.71 19.32
CA LEU A 264 3.48 -14.37 19.91
C LEU A 264 2.52 -13.49 19.13
N SER A 265 2.16 -12.32 19.68
CA SER A 265 1.47 -11.28 18.91
C SER A 265 2.45 -10.48 18.06
N ALA A 266 1.99 -9.97 16.91
CA ALA A 266 2.73 -9.08 16.02
C ALA A 266 3.29 -7.86 16.77
N ARG A 267 2.52 -7.33 17.72
CA ARG A 267 2.94 -6.19 18.55
C ARG A 267 4.12 -6.53 19.46
N GLN A 268 4.13 -7.72 20.07
CA GLN A 268 5.26 -8.18 20.88
C GLN A 268 6.52 -8.34 20.02
N VAL A 269 6.38 -8.95 18.83
CA VAL A 269 7.50 -9.12 17.90
C VAL A 269 8.04 -7.76 17.44
N SER A 270 7.16 -6.85 16.98
CA SER A 270 7.62 -5.53 16.49
C SER A 270 8.28 -4.72 17.60
N SER A 271 7.68 -4.69 18.79
CA SER A 271 8.24 -3.96 19.93
C SER A 271 9.61 -4.52 20.35
N ALA A 272 9.77 -5.83 20.39
CA ALA A 272 11.04 -6.45 20.76
C ALA A 272 12.12 -6.18 19.71
N VAL A 273 11.81 -6.34 18.42
CA VAL A 273 12.76 -6.08 17.33
C VAL A 273 13.18 -4.62 17.28
N ASN A 274 12.22 -3.69 17.38
CA ASN A 274 12.50 -2.26 17.39
C ASN A 274 13.40 -1.87 18.58
N ARG A 275 13.13 -2.39 19.79
CA ARG A 275 13.93 -2.09 21.00
C ARG A 275 15.33 -2.69 20.98
N ILE A 276 15.50 -3.89 20.43
CA ILE A 276 16.78 -4.63 20.47
C ILE A 276 17.64 -4.30 19.25
N HIS A 277 17.07 -4.24 18.06
CA HIS A 277 17.79 -3.99 16.81
C HIS A 277 17.71 -2.54 16.32
N GLY A 278 16.98 -1.66 17.02
CA GLY A 278 16.86 -0.24 16.66
C GLY A 278 16.24 0.00 15.28
N SER A 279 15.48 -0.96 14.76
CA SER A 279 14.93 -0.93 13.40
C SER A 279 13.60 -1.67 13.33
N SER A 280 12.76 -1.31 12.36
CA SER A 280 11.50 -2.04 12.14
C SER A 280 11.76 -3.48 11.69
N VAL A 281 10.76 -4.36 11.85
CA VAL A 281 10.87 -5.76 11.42
C VAL A 281 11.16 -5.88 9.92
N SER A 282 10.62 -4.98 9.09
CA SER A 282 10.90 -4.95 7.66
C SER A 282 12.35 -4.58 7.37
N GLN A 283 12.88 -3.52 8.01
CA GLN A 283 14.29 -3.13 7.88
C GLN A 283 15.23 -4.24 8.35
N TYR A 284 14.93 -4.86 9.50
CA TYR A 284 15.70 -5.96 10.04
C TYR A 284 15.78 -7.14 9.05
N VAL A 285 14.65 -7.58 8.49
CA VAL A 285 14.65 -8.66 7.48
C VAL A 285 15.36 -8.22 6.20
N ASN A 286 15.16 -6.99 5.73
CA ASN A 286 15.84 -6.47 4.54
C ASN A 286 17.36 -6.40 4.73
N ASN A 287 17.86 -6.07 5.93
CA ASN A 287 19.30 -6.12 6.22
C ASN A 287 19.85 -7.54 6.01
N GLN A 288 19.12 -8.57 6.45
CA GLN A 288 19.51 -9.97 6.22
C GLN A 288 19.49 -10.32 4.72
N ARG A 289 18.45 -9.90 3.98
CA ARG A 289 18.35 -10.09 2.53
C ARG A 289 19.49 -9.41 1.77
N ILE A 290 19.88 -8.19 2.16
CA ILE A 290 21.01 -7.48 1.57
C ILE A 290 22.33 -8.18 1.91
N GLY A 291 22.51 -8.66 3.14
CA GLY A 291 23.67 -9.49 3.50
C GLY A 291 23.83 -10.70 2.57
N GLU A 292 22.74 -11.41 2.30
CA GLU A 292 22.74 -12.52 1.34
C GLU A 292 23.01 -12.06 -0.09
N ALA A 293 22.42 -10.94 -0.54
CA ALA A 293 22.70 -10.38 -1.84
C ALA A 293 24.19 -10.02 -2.01
N CYS A 294 24.82 -9.41 -1.00
CA CYS A 294 26.25 -9.12 -0.99
C CYS A 294 27.08 -10.40 -1.10
N ARG A 295 26.72 -11.46 -0.36
CA ARG A 295 27.37 -12.78 -0.43
C ARG A 295 27.28 -13.37 -1.85
N LEU A 296 26.11 -13.33 -2.47
CA LEU A 296 25.88 -13.82 -3.83
C LEU A 296 26.60 -12.97 -4.90
N LEU A 297 26.67 -11.65 -4.71
CA LEU A 297 27.39 -10.72 -5.58
C LEU A 297 28.91 -10.93 -5.54
N ALA A 298 29.45 -11.27 -4.37
CA ALA A 298 30.87 -11.62 -4.24
C ALA A 298 31.17 -12.99 -4.85
N ALA A 299 30.29 -13.97 -4.63
CA ALA A 299 30.50 -15.35 -5.03
C ALA A 299 30.26 -15.64 -6.53
N SER A 300 29.47 -14.82 -7.24
CA SER A 300 29.02 -15.15 -8.60
C SER A 300 29.01 -13.97 -9.58
N ASP A 301 28.93 -14.28 -10.88
CA ASP A 301 28.72 -13.32 -11.97
C ASP A 301 27.26 -13.21 -12.40
N GLU A 302 26.33 -13.79 -11.64
CA GLU A 302 24.94 -13.84 -12.03
C GLU A 302 24.35 -12.44 -12.23
N PRO A 303 23.34 -12.28 -13.11
CA PRO A 303 22.66 -11.00 -13.28
C PRO A 303 22.12 -10.49 -11.94
N ILE A 304 22.31 -9.20 -11.65
CA ILE A 304 21.85 -8.56 -10.40
C ILE A 304 20.36 -8.82 -10.15
N THR A 305 19.55 -8.87 -11.21
CA THR A 305 18.13 -9.20 -11.13
C THR A 305 17.86 -10.60 -10.59
N ARG A 306 18.71 -11.59 -10.92
CA ARG A 306 18.57 -12.96 -10.39
C ARG A 306 18.93 -12.99 -8.91
N ILE A 307 20.06 -12.38 -8.55
CA ILE A 307 20.50 -12.25 -7.15
C ILE A 307 19.46 -11.54 -6.29
N MET A 308 18.81 -10.50 -6.82
CA MET A 308 17.71 -9.81 -6.16
C MET A 308 16.57 -10.77 -5.80
N PHE A 309 16.11 -11.58 -6.76
CA PHE A 309 15.05 -12.56 -6.51
C PHE A 309 15.51 -13.66 -5.55
N ASP A 310 16.75 -14.15 -5.71
CA ASP A 310 17.32 -15.18 -4.85
C ASP A 310 17.51 -14.67 -3.42
N ALA A 311 17.73 -13.37 -3.21
CA ALA A 311 17.78 -12.74 -1.90
C ALA A 311 16.39 -12.47 -1.29
N GLY A 312 15.29 -12.77 -2.01
CA GLY A 312 13.92 -12.63 -1.51
C GLY A 312 13.23 -11.31 -1.83
N PHE A 313 13.76 -10.49 -2.74
CA PHE A 313 13.11 -9.25 -3.18
C PHE A 313 12.23 -9.46 -4.40
N LEU A 314 11.01 -8.90 -4.38
CA LEU A 314 10.07 -8.95 -5.51
C LEU A 314 10.23 -7.80 -6.52
N SER A 315 10.87 -6.70 -6.12
CA SER A 315 10.96 -5.51 -6.95
C SER A 315 12.35 -4.88 -6.92
N LYS A 316 12.82 -4.49 -8.10
CA LYS A 316 14.12 -3.84 -8.30
C LYS A 316 14.23 -2.50 -7.56
N SER A 317 13.14 -1.75 -7.48
CA SER A 317 13.10 -0.47 -6.76
C SER A 317 13.37 -0.68 -5.27
N ASN A 318 12.67 -1.62 -4.64
CA ASN A 318 12.90 -1.96 -3.22
C ASN A 318 14.32 -2.45 -2.98
N PHE A 319 14.79 -3.39 -3.80
CA PHE A 319 16.15 -3.93 -3.69
C PHE A 319 17.22 -2.85 -3.80
N ASN A 320 17.17 -2.00 -4.82
CA ASN A 320 18.17 -0.96 -5.01
C ASN A 320 18.17 0.04 -3.84
N ARG A 321 16.99 0.43 -3.34
CA ARG A 321 16.87 1.34 -2.20
C ARG A 321 17.46 0.74 -0.93
N GLU A 322 17.07 -0.48 -0.57
CA GLU A 322 17.60 -1.14 0.63
C GLU A 322 19.09 -1.46 0.49
N PHE A 323 19.56 -1.83 -0.71
CA PHE A 323 20.98 -2.07 -0.96
C PHE A 323 21.80 -0.80 -0.77
N LEU A 324 21.34 0.33 -1.30
CA LEU A 324 21.98 1.62 -1.10
C LEU A 324 21.97 2.03 0.38
N ARG A 325 20.82 1.90 1.06
CA ARG A 325 20.69 2.23 2.49
C ARG A 325 21.66 1.43 3.37
N VAL A 326 21.81 0.13 3.09
CA VAL A 326 22.65 -0.77 3.91
C VAL A 326 24.13 -0.67 3.55
N THR A 327 24.47 -0.49 2.27
CA THR A 327 25.86 -0.59 1.80
C THR A 327 26.49 0.75 1.40
N GLY A 328 25.69 1.81 1.28
CA GLY A 328 26.11 3.11 0.73
C GLY A 328 26.36 3.12 -0.78
N LEU A 329 26.20 1.98 -1.47
CA LEU A 329 26.55 1.83 -2.88
C LEU A 329 25.40 1.21 -3.69
N SER A 330 25.41 1.43 -5.01
CA SER A 330 24.53 0.65 -5.90
C SER A 330 25.04 -0.80 -6.00
N PRO A 331 24.18 -1.80 -6.25
CA PRO A 331 24.60 -3.20 -6.39
C PRO A 331 25.72 -3.41 -7.42
N LYS A 332 25.69 -2.62 -8.51
CA LYS A 332 26.71 -2.65 -9.56
C LYS A 332 28.03 -2.08 -9.09
N ALA A 333 28.00 -0.93 -8.39
CA ALA A 333 29.20 -0.31 -7.83
C ALA A 333 29.83 -1.20 -6.75
N TRP A 334 29.00 -1.73 -5.85
CA TRP A 334 29.44 -2.64 -4.78
C TRP A 334 30.15 -3.87 -5.33
N ARG A 335 29.59 -4.52 -6.37
CA ARG A 335 30.23 -5.67 -7.03
C ARG A 335 31.59 -5.31 -7.62
N LEU A 336 31.71 -4.12 -8.21
CA LEU A 336 32.95 -3.68 -8.85
C LEU A 336 34.08 -3.48 -7.84
N GLU A 337 33.74 -2.99 -6.64
CA GLU A 337 34.69 -2.70 -5.57
C GLU A 337 35.10 -3.96 -4.79
N HIS A 338 34.16 -4.88 -4.56
CA HIS A 338 34.38 -6.04 -3.70
C HIS A 338 34.82 -7.30 -4.45
N ARG A 339 34.82 -7.29 -5.78
CA ARG A 339 35.52 -8.30 -6.57
C ARG A 339 36.92 -7.83 -6.93
N PRO A 340 37.97 -8.61 -6.65
CA PRO A 340 39.28 -8.32 -7.19
C PRO A 340 39.17 -8.30 -8.72
N SER A 341 39.45 -7.14 -9.30
CA SER A 341 39.56 -6.99 -10.74
C SER A 341 40.49 -8.07 -11.29
N LYS A 342 40.02 -8.87 -12.26
CA LYS A 342 40.86 -9.79 -13.05
C LYS A 342 42.09 -9.06 -13.65
N ARG A 343 42.12 -7.72 -13.66
CA ARG A 343 43.25 -6.89 -14.10
C ARG A 343 44.51 -7.01 -13.22
N ASN A 344 44.40 -7.37 -11.94
CA ASN A 344 45.58 -7.54 -11.07
C ASN A 344 46.24 -8.93 -11.15
N LEU A 345 45.57 -9.94 -11.73
CA LEU A 345 46.17 -11.26 -11.96
C LEU A 345 47.02 -11.33 -13.24
N ALA A 346 46.84 -10.39 -14.18
CA ALA A 346 47.61 -10.33 -15.42
C ALA A 346 48.86 -9.43 -15.34
N ALA A 347 49.08 -8.74 -14.22
CA ALA A 347 50.21 -7.81 -14.02
C ALA A 347 51.34 -8.40 -13.14
N MET A 348 51.25 -9.68 -12.78
CA MET A 348 52.31 -10.36 -12.03
C MET A 348 53.36 -10.86 -13.05
N PRO A 349 54.61 -10.37 -13.02
CA PRO A 349 55.64 -10.91 -13.89
C PRO A 349 55.87 -12.38 -13.51
N LEU A 350 55.91 -13.25 -14.52
CA LEU A 350 56.28 -14.64 -14.32
C LEU A 350 57.68 -14.69 -13.67
N PRO A 351 57.87 -15.45 -12.58
CA PRO A 351 59.19 -15.63 -12.00
C PRO A 351 59.99 -16.56 -12.90
N GLY A 352 60.87 -15.97 -13.73
CA GLY A 352 61.93 -16.70 -14.40
C GLY A 352 62.04 -16.46 -15.90
N GLU A 353 62.55 -15.29 -16.29
CA GLU A 353 63.47 -15.20 -17.43
C GLU A 353 64.61 -14.25 -17.05
N THR A 354 65.56 -14.78 -16.28
CA THR A 354 66.93 -14.31 -16.27
C THR A 354 67.75 -15.18 -17.20
N LYS A 355 68.07 -14.67 -18.38
CA LYS A 355 69.45 -14.54 -18.87
C LYS A 355 69.52 -13.78 -20.18
#